data_AF-A0A0K2RU45-F1
#
_entry.id   AF-A0A0K2RU45-F1
#
_cell.length_a   1.000
_cell.length_b   1.000
_cell.length_c   1.000
_cell.angle_alpha   90.00
_cell.angle_beta   90.00
_cell.angle_gamma   90.00
#
_symmetry.space_group_name_H-M   'P 1'
#
loop_
_entity.id
_entity.type
_entity.pdbx_description
1 polymer ?
#
loop_
_entity_poly.entity_id
_entity_poly.type
_entity_poly.pdbx_seq_one_letter_code
_entity_poly.pdbx_strand_id
1 'polypeptide(L)'
;MPDEVSSAPRVAVARLADQLGVEPGQLKSYGRRAKTRTDHLRLVAKYLGWRLPATLEFKELDEFLLARAMEHDSPTLLFRLGCEYLITARVIRPGPVTLVKAVAHAREVARQETFDRLAHEFSDERRAGLDALLVTDPKIGMTRLRWLGKGPVEASPAAVKTEIEKLEFLRGLGAPALDLSVLPAERRRFLATMGRRMTAQSLARREPERRYPILLTLLAQSGTEVLDEVVQLFDQSLSARESRALNRMRDYLAERARAGEDRQALLDAVLAIVADPAVPDEEVGGLIRGGRIGWDRLRSAQSAALPPLPRDHGHLAALDGSYGYLRQFTPQFLSAVTFSGGTAATELLDAVGILRDLNVTGARKVPSEAPVGFVPARWSGYLQAAAESGNTVAYRHYWELCTLLALRDGLRTGDVFVPGSRRYSDPAAYLLTPERWGLQRDEFCQLVGKPADPAAALASMEEELNEALSGLEEVLARGDGPVRLDDNGDLVISPLTAEDVPAEAVALKRGCQMDCVGVPVLV
;
A
#
# COMPACT_ATOMS: atom_id res chain seq x y z
N MET A 1 43.17 -23.45 -14.75
CA MET A 1 44.23 -23.81 -15.70
C MET A 1 43.70 -23.60 -17.11
N PRO A 2 44.27 -22.68 -17.91
CA PRO A 2 43.84 -22.47 -19.30
C PRO A 2 43.79 -23.80 -20.06
N ASP A 3 42.82 -23.95 -20.96
CA ASP A 3 42.80 -25.10 -21.88
C ASP A 3 44.03 -25.07 -22.80
N GLU A 4 44.49 -23.87 -23.15
CA GLU A 4 45.73 -23.62 -23.89
C GLU A 4 46.53 -22.52 -23.18
N VAL A 5 47.73 -22.81 -22.69
CA VAL A 5 48.59 -21.78 -22.08
C VAL A 5 49.04 -20.73 -23.10
N SER A 6 49.04 -21.10 -24.39
CA SER A 6 49.30 -20.21 -25.52
C SER A 6 48.21 -19.15 -25.77
N SER A 7 46.99 -19.34 -25.27
CA SER A 7 45.91 -18.35 -25.39
C SER A 7 45.92 -17.30 -24.27
N ALA A 8 46.78 -17.45 -23.27
CA ALA A 8 46.97 -16.45 -22.22
C ALA A 8 47.73 -15.22 -22.77
N PRO A 9 47.51 -14.01 -22.21
CA PRO A 9 48.23 -12.80 -22.62
C PRO A 9 49.76 -13.00 -22.58
N ARG A 10 50.47 -12.55 -23.62
CA ARG A 10 51.93 -12.76 -23.75
C ARG A 10 52.73 -12.30 -22.53
N VAL A 11 52.30 -11.19 -21.90
CA VAL A 11 52.92 -10.65 -20.68
C VAL A 11 52.80 -11.62 -19.50
N ALA A 12 51.67 -12.32 -19.36
CA ALA A 12 51.47 -13.31 -18.32
C ALA A 12 52.33 -14.57 -18.55
N VAL A 13 52.44 -15.01 -19.81
CA VAL A 13 53.30 -16.15 -20.19
C VAL A 13 54.78 -15.82 -19.94
N ALA A 14 55.23 -14.61 -20.30
CA ALA A 14 56.60 -14.17 -20.07
C ALA A 14 56.94 -14.07 -18.57
N ARG A 15 56.04 -13.51 -17.76
CA ARG A 15 56.22 -13.42 -16.31
C ARG A 15 56.26 -14.79 -15.63
N LEU A 16 55.42 -15.73 -16.06
CA LEU A 16 55.43 -17.09 -15.54
C LEU A 16 56.73 -17.82 -15.93
N ALA A 17 57.20 -17.62 -17.16
CA ALA A 17 58.44 -18.21 -17.65
C ALA A 17 59.66 -17.73 -16.85
N ASP A 18 59.72 -16.42 -16.56
CA ASP A 18 60.74 -15.81 -15.70
C ASP A 18 60.71 -16.39 -14.28
N GLN A 19 59.53 -16.49 -13.66
CA GLN A 19 59.36 -17.10 -12.32
C GLN A 19 59.75 -18.58 -12.25
N LEU A 20 59.62 -19.31 -13.36
CA LEU A 20 59.98 -20.73 -13.46
C LEU A 20 61.41 -20.95 -13.95
N GLY A 21 62.13 -19.90 -14.35
CA GLY A 21 63.48 -20.00 -14.92
C GLY A 21 63.54 -20.70 -16.28
N VAL A 22 62.50 -20.56 -17.10
CA VAL A 22 62.37 -21.23 -18.41
C VAL A 22 62.13 -20.24 -19.53
N GLU A 23 62.43 -20.64 -20.77
CA GLU A 23 62.12 -19.84 -21.96
C GLU A 23 60.60 -19.80 -22.23
N PRO A 24 59.98 -18.65 -22.54
CA PRO A 24 58.54 -18.54 -22.81
C PRO A 24 58.02 -19.50 -23.89
N GLY A 25 58.87 -19.85 -24.86
CA GLY A 25 58.57 -20.81 -25.91
C GLY A 25 58.34 -22.25 -25.41
N GLN A 26 58.94 -22.64 -24.29
CA GLN A 26 58.79 -23.97 -23.71
C GLN A 26 57.40 -24.19 -23.10
N LEU A 27 56.78 -23.12 -22.58
CA LEU A 27 55.41 -23.16 -22.05
C LEU A 27 54.35 -23.44 -23.13
N LYS A 28 54.66 -23.28 -24.43
CA LYS A 28 53.77 -23.69 -25.52
C LYS A 28 53.50 -25.20 -25.56
N SER A 29 54.41 -26.00 -25.02
CA SER A 29 54.26 -27.46 -24.94
C SER A 29 53.51 -27.94 -23.69
N TYR A 30 53.22 -27.03 -22.76
CA TYR A 30 52.52 -27.32 -21.52
C TYR A 30 51.13 -27.89 -21.80
N GLY A 31 50.79 -29.01 -21.14
CA GLY A 31 49.50 -29.67 -21.30
C GLY A 31 49.37 -30.57 -22.53
N ARG A 32 50.41 -30.75 -23.37
CA ARG A 32 50.42 -31.74 -24.47
C ARG A 32 50.04 -33.14 -23.99
N ARG A 33 50.52 -33.54 -22.80
CA ARG A 33 50.00 -34.71 -22.08
C ARG A 33 48.83 -34.27 -21.21
N ALA A 34 47.62 -34.74 -21.51
CA ALA A 34 46.41 -34.39 -20.76
C ALA A 34 46.56 -34.59 -19.23
N LYS A 35 47.27 -35.64 -18.82
CA LYS A 35 47.55 -35.95 -17.40
C LYS A 35 48.31 -34.84 -16.65
N THR A 36 49.26 -34.15 -17.32
CA THR A 36 50.05 -33.08 -16.69
C THR A 36 49.15 -31.93 -16.22
N ARG A 37 48.14 -31.56 -17.02
CA ARG A 37 47.19 -30.50 -16.66
C ARG A 37 46.32 -30.91 -15.47
N THR A 38 45.83 -32.15 -15.47
CA THR A 38 45.01 -32.68 -14.37
C THR A 38 45.80 -32.76 -13.06
N ASP A 39 47.05 -33.21 -13.11
CA ASP A 39 47.91 -33.32 -11.94
C ASP A 39 48.27 -31.93 -11.39
N HIS A 40 48.60 -30.97 -12.25
CA HIS A 40 48.87 -29.60 -11.82
C HIS A 40 47.62 -28.90 -11.26
N LEU A 41 46.44 -29.14 -11.83
CA LEU A 41 45.19 -28.64 -11.26
C LEU A 41 44.99 -29.14 -9.83
N ARG A 42 45.27 -30.42 -9.55
CA ARG A 42 45.20 -30.98 -8.20
C ARG A 42 46.22 -30.35 -7.25
N LEU A 43 47.45 -30.11 -7.70
CA LEU A 43 48.48 -29.45 -6.90
C LEU A 43 48.08 -28.01 -6.56
N VAL A 44 47.59 -27.24 -7.53
CA VAL A 44 47.13 -25.86 -7.32
C VAL A 44 45.91 -25.83 -6.41
N ALA A 45 44.96 -26.76 -6.58
CA ALA A 45 43.81 -26.89 -5.70
C ALA A 45 44.25 -27.13 -4.25
N LYS A 46 45.16 -28.09 -4.03
CA LYS A 46 45.71 -28.38 -2.71
C LYS A 46 46.42 -27.17 -2.09
N TYR A 47 47.24 -26.46 -2.86
CA TYR A 47 47.97 -25.28 -2.39
C TYR A 47 47.04 -24.14 -1.98
N LEU A 48 45.99 -23.87 -2.77
CA LEU A 48 45.03 -22.79 -2.52
C LEU A 48 43.89 -23.20 -1.56
N GLY A 49 43.88 -24.43 -1.06
CA GLY A 49 42.83 -24.96 -0.20
C GLY A 49 41.48 -25.16 -0.90
N TRP A 50 41.49 -25.40 -2.20
CA TRP A 50 40.32 -25.75 -2.99
C TRP A 50 40.12 -27.27 -3.06
N ARG A 51 38.86 -27.71 -2.96
CA ARG A 51 38.45 -29.10 -3.06
C ARG A 51 37.88 -29.40 -4.45
N LEU A 52 38.16 -30.59 -4.97
CA LEU A 52 37.43 -31.11 -6.13
C LEU A 52 36.04 -31.57 -5.68
N PRO A 53 34.97 -31.35 -6.47
CA PRO A 53 33.63 -31.78 -6.08
C PRO A 53 33.56 -33.30 -6.07
N ALA A 54 33.30 -33.89 -4.90
CA ALA A 54 33.01 -35.30 -4.71
C ALA A 54 31.56 -35.48 -4.22
N THR A 55 31.18 -36.69 -3.83
CA THR A 55 29.81 -37.02 -3.41
C THR A 55 29.28 -36.13 -2.30
N LEU A 56 30.13 -35.78 -1.32
CA LEU A 56 29.75 -34.91 -0.21
C LEU A 56 29.46 -33.49 -0.69
N GLU A 57 30.38 -32.89 -1.46
CA GLU A 57 30.21 -31.52 -1.97
C GLU A 57 29.01 -31.40 -2.93
N PHE A 58 28.72 -32.44 -3.71
CA PHE A 58 27.50 -32.47 -4.53
C PHE A 58 26.24 -32.52 -3.65
N LYS A 59 26.25 -33.29 -2.56
CA LYS A 59 25.12 -33.34 -1.63
C LYS A 59 24.91 -31.98 -0.93
N GLU A 60 25.99 -31.34 -0.47
CA GLU A 60 25.95 -30.01 0.12
C GLU A 60 25.42 -28.96 -0.88
N LEU A 61 25.84 -29.04 -2.15
CA LEU A 61 25.32 -28.20 -3.22
C LEU A 61 23.83 -28.44 -3.48
N ASP A 62 23.40 -29.70 -3.51
CA ASP A 62 21.99 -30.05 -3.72
C ASP A 62 21.10 -29.55 -2.57
N GLU A 63 21.54 -29.71 -1.31
CA GLU A 63 20.84 -29.18 -0.13
C GLU A 63 20.76 -27.65 -0.17
N PHE A 64 21.86 -26.97 -0.52
CA PHE A 64 21.88 -25.52 -0.70
C PHE A 64 20.93 -25.06 -1.82
N LEU A 65 20.98 -25.71 -2.98
CA LEU A 65 20.14 -25.37 -4.13
C LEU A 65 18.66 -25.65 -3.84
N LEU A 66 18.34 -26.71 -3.10
CA LEU A 66 16.97 -27.01 -2.67
C LEU A 66 16.43 -25.91 -1.74
N ALA A 67 17.20 -25.51 -0.72
CA ALA A 67 16.81 -24.43 0.18
C ALA A 67 16.53 -23.13 -0.59
N ARG A 68 17.40 -22.78 -1.55
CA ARG A 68 17.20 -21.64 -2.44
C ARG A 68 16.04 -21.83 -3.41
N ALA A 69 15.79 -23.04 -3.93
CA ALA A 69 14.69 -23.34 -4.84
C ALA A 69 13.32 -23.27 -4.16
N MET A 70 13.27 -23.53 -2.86
CA MET A 70 12.09 -23.32 -2.01
C MET A 70 11.77 -21.83 -1.82
N GLU A 71 12.73 -20.92 -2.02
CA GLU A 71 12.53 -19.47 -1.99
C GLU A 71 12.31 -18.88 -3.40
N HIS A 72 13.09 -19.34 -4.39
CA HIS A 72 13.13 -18.81 -5.76
C HIS A 72 13.17 -19.91 -6.83
N ASP A 73 12.29 -19.86 -7.83
CA ASP A 73 12.26 -20.89 -8.90
C ASP A 73 13.01 -20.49 -10.19
N SER A 74 13.76 -19.38 -10.18
CA SER A 74 14.48 -18.90 -11.36
C SER A 74 15.74 -19.73 -11.63
N PRO A 75 15.86 -20.44 -12.77
CA PRO A 75 17.02 -21.28 -13.06
C PRO A 75 18.32 -20.48 -13.15
N THR A 76 18.26 -19.27 -13.70
CA THR A 76 19.43 -18.40 -13.85
C THR A 76 19.92 -17.87 -12.50
N LEU A 77 19.00 -17.55 -11.59
CA LEU A 77 19.35 -17.14 -10.23
C LEU A 77 19.97 -18.30 -9.46
N LEU A 78 19.33 -19.48 -9.47
CA LEU A 78 19.84 -20.67 -8.79
C LEU A 78 21.21 -21.10 -9.30
N PHE A 79 21.45 -21.01 -10.62
CA PHE A 79 22.75 -21.27 -11.20
C PHE A 79 23.83 -20.29 -10.69
N ARG A 80 23.51 -19.00 -10.62
CA ARG A 80 24.41 -17.97 -10.09
C ARG A 80 24.72 -18.21 -8.61
N LEU A 81 23.68 -18.41 -7.79
CA LEU A 81 23.81 -18.70 -6.36
C LEU A 81 24.62 -19.98 -6.13
N GLY A 82 24.41 -21.02 -6.94
CA GLY A 82 25.22 -22.24 -6.90
C GLY A 82 26.69 -21.98 -7.21
N CYS A 83 27.00 -21.10 -8.18
CA CYS A 83 28.39 -20.70 -8.45
C CYS A 83 29.02 -19.95 -7.26
N GLU A 84 28.29 -19.00 -6.69
CA GLU A 84 28.74 -18.21 -5.53
C GLU A 84 28.96 -19.09 -4.30
N TYR A 85 28.03 -20.03 -4.05
CA TYR A 85 28.16 -21.02 -2.97
C TYR A 85 29.44 -21.85 -3.11
N LEU A 86 29.70 -22.39 -4.31
CA LEU A 86 30.89 -23.20 -4.56
C LEU A 86 32.18 -22.40 -4.39
N ILE A 87 32.20 -21.12 -4.75
CA ILE A 87 33.33 -20.22 -4.50
C ILE A 87 33.56 -20.04 -3.00
N THR A 88 32.51 -19.72 -2.25
CA THR A 88 32.57 -19.51 -0.80
C THR A 88 33.00 -20.79 -0.07
N ALA A 89 32.49 -21.95 -0.49
CA ALA A 89 32.83 -23.26 0.06
C ALA A 89 34.21 -23.79 -0.41
N ARG A 90 34.94 -23.03 -1.24
CA ARG A 90 36.20 -23.39 -1.89
C ARG A 90 36.13 -24.75 -2.62
N VAL A 91 35.03 -25.00 -3.31
CA VAL A 91 34.82 -26.18 -4.15
C VAL A 91 34.98 -25.79 -5.61
N ILE A 92 35.81 -26.52 -6.35
CA ILE A 92 36.00 -26.29 -7.78
C ILE A 92 34.66 -26.54 -8.48
N ARG A 93 34.17 -25.51 -9.17
CA ARG A 93 32.89 -25.59 -9.88
C ARG A 93 32.90 -26.76 -10.88
N PRO A 94 31.88 -27.63 -10.87
CA PRO A 94 31.74 -28.66 -11.89
C PRO A 94 31.45 -28.02 -13.26
N GLY A 95 31.47 -28.85 -14.32
CA GLY A 95 31.11 -28.37 -15.66
C GLY A 95 29.72 -27.71 -15.67
N PRO A 96 29.48 -26.70 -16.53
CA PRO A 96 28.22 -25.95 -16.53
C PRO A 96 26.99 -26.84 -16.74
N VAL A 97 27.10 -27.89 -17.55
CA VAL A 97 26.02 -28.87 -17.76
C VAL A 97 25.65 -29.60 -16.46
N THR A 98 26.63 -29.99 -15.65
CA THR A 98 26.39 -30.65 -14.37
C THR A 98 25.67 -29.72 -13.39
N LEU A 99 26.10 -28.45 -13.33
CA LEU A 99 25.45 -27.46 -12.46
C LEU A 99 24.01 -27.16 -12.93
N VAL A 100 23.77 -27.07 -14.24
CA VAL A 100 22.41 -26.93 -14.79
C VAL A 100 21.53 -28.13 -14.42
N LYS A 101 22.05 -29.35 -14.48
CA LYS A 101 21.34 -30.56 -14.06
C LYS A 101 21.02 -30.53 -12.56
N ALA A 102 21.95 -30.13 -11.71
CA ALA A 102 21.73 -29.97 -10.27
C ALA A 102 20.63 -28.92 -9.98
N VAL A 103 20.64 -27.79 -10.68
CA VAL A 103 19.57 -26.77 -10.58
C VAL A 103 18.22 -27.35 -11.02
N ALA A 104 18.16 -28.09 -12.14
CA ALA A 104 16.92 -28.71 -12.59
C ALA A 104 16.40 -29.73 -11.58
N HIS A 105 17.29 -30.54 -10.99
CA HIS A 105 16.95 -31.50 -9.96
C HIS A 105 16.41 -30.83 -8.70
N ALA A 106 17.12 -29.82 -8.16
CA ALA A 106 16.69 -29.06 -6.99
C ALA A 106 15.29 -28.44 -7.17
N ARG A 107 14.96 -27.95 -8.38
CA ARG A 107 13.63 -27.42 -8.70
C ARG A 107 12.54 -28.49 -8.75
N GLU A 108 12.85 -29.69 -9.23
CA GLU A 108 11.93 -30.83 -9.19
C GLU A 108 11.64 -31.23 -7.74
N VAL A 109 12.69 -31.36 -6.92
CA VAL A 109 12.56 -31.70 -5.50
C VAL A 109 11.80 -30.62 -4.74
N ALA A 110 12.13 -29.33 -4.95
CA ALA A 110 11.42 -28.22 -4.31
C ALA A 110 9.93 -28.20 -4.67
N ARG A 111 9.56 -28.66 -5.86
CA ARG A 111 8.16 -28.77 -6.26
C ARG A 111 7.46 -29.90 -5.53
N GLN A 112 8.07 -31.09 -5.48
CA GLN A 112 7.51 -32.21 -4.74
C GLN A 112 7.34 -31.84 -3.26
N GLU A 113 8.38 -31.25 -2.66
CA GLU A 113 8.36 -30.74 -1.29
C GLU A 113 7.25 -29.70 -1.06
N THR A 114 6.99 -28.82 -2.04
CA THR A 114 5.88 -27.86 -1.96
C THR A 114 4.54 -28.59 -1.88
N PHE A 115 4.33 -29.62 -2.70
CA PHE A 115 3.09 -30.40 -2.71
C PHE A 115 2.92 -31.17 -1.41
N ASP A 116 3.98 -31.86 -0.95
CA ASP A 116 3.95 -32.68 0.26
C ASP A 116 3.68 -31.83 1.50
N ARG A 117 4.29 -30.64 1.61
CA ARG A 117 4.00 -29.68 2.69
C ARG A 117 2.57 -29.16 2.69
N LEU A 118 1.92 -29.11 1.54
CA LEU A 118 0.53 -28.67 1.39
C LEU A 118 -0.48 -29.82 1.39
N ALA A 119 -0.03 -31.06 1.59
CA ALA A 119 -0.89 -32.24 1.50
C ALA A 119 -2.09 -32.17 2.48
N HIS A 120 -1.92 -31.54 3.65
CA HIS A 120 -2.99 -31.36 4.63
C HIS A 120 -4.12 -30.44 4.13
N GLU A 121 -3.86 -29.58 3.15
CA GLU A 121 -4.88 -28.70 2.57
C GLU A 121 -5.65 -29.36 1.40
N PHE A 122 -5.18 -30.49 0.87
CA PHE A 122 -5.76 -31.12 -0.33
C PHE A 122 -6.84 -32.16 -0.02
N SER A 123 -7.87 -31.77 0.74
CA SER A 123 -9.08 -32.59 0.88
C SER A 123 -9.77 -32.81 -0.49
N ASP A 124 -10.58 -33.87 -0.60
CA ASP A 124 -11.31 -34.19 -1.83
C ASP A 124 -12.24 -33.05 -2.26
N GLU A 125 -12.94 -32.46 -1.29
CA GLU A 125 -13.79 -31.28 -1.51
C GLU A 125 -12.98 -30.09 -2.04
N ARG A 126 -11.81 -29.82 -1.46
CA ARG A 126 -10.98 -28.70 -1.92
C ARG A 126 -10.41 -28.95 -3.31
N ARG A 127 -9.95 -30.16 -3.61
CA ARG A 127 -9.48 -30.53 -4.95
C ARG A 127 -10.58 -30.34 -6.00
N ALA A 128 -11.80 -30.79 -5.70
CA ALA A 128 -12.96 -30.56 -6.57
C ALA A 128 -13.26 -29.07 -6.76
N GLY A 129 -13.21 -28.27 -5.69
CA GLY A 129 -13.38 -26.82 -5.75
C GLY A 129 -12.31 -26.12 -6.60
N LEU A 130 -11.04 -26.50 -6.45
CA LEU A 130 -9.93 -25.98 -7.25
C LEU A 130 -10.07 -26.35 -8.73
N ASP A 131 -10.47 -27.59 -9.04
CA ASP A 131 -10.68 -28.03 -10.42
C ASP A 131 -11.88 -27.33 -11.07
N ALA A 132 -12.95 -27.05 -10.29
CA ALA A 132 -14.09 -26.26 -10.76
C ALA A 132 -13.70 -24.82 -11.17
N LEU A 133 -12.60 -24.25 -10.63
CA LEU A 133 -12.09 -22.94 -11.06
C LEU A 133 -11.71 -22.91 -12.55
N LEU A 134 -11.35 -24.07 -13.11
CA LEU A 134 -10.83 -24.23 -14.46
C LEU A 134 -11.91 -24.49 -15.50
N VAL A 135 -13.14 -24.81 -15.06
CA VAL A 135 -14.27 -25.14 -15.93
C VAL A 135 -15.08 -23.88 -16.21
N THR A 136 -15.63 -23.77 -17.42
CA THR A 136 -16.52 -22.66 -17.79
C THR A 136 -17.80 -22.76 -16.97
N ASP A 137 -18.09 -21.72 -16.20
CA ASP A 137 -19.33 -21.61 -15.44
C ASP A 137 -20.42 -21.04 -16.38
N PRO A 138 -21.55 -21.76 -16.56
CA PRO A 138 -22.61 -21.34 -17.49
C PRO A 138 -23.32 -20.06 -17.06
N LYS A 139 -23.31 -19.69 -15.77
CA LYS A 139 -23.96 -18.48 -15.27
C LYS A 139 -23.17 -17.22 -15.65
N ILE A 140 -21.84 -17.28 -15.58
CA ILE A 140 -20.96 -16.13 -15.87
C ILE A 140 -20.34 -16.18 -17.27
N GLY A 141 -20.52 -17.28 -18.02
CA GLY A 141 -20.01 -17.44 -19.38
C GLY A 141 -18.49 -17.52 -19.50
N MET A 142 -17.78 -17.73 -18.39
CA MET A 142 -16.32 -17.86 -18.34
C MET A 142 -15.89 -18.73 -17.15
N THR A 143 -14.61 -19.06 -17.07
CA THR A 143 -14.09 -19.80 -15.91
C THR A 143 -14.03 -18.91 -14.67
N ARG A 144 -14.23 -19.50 -13.48
CA ARG A 144 -14.09 -18.76 -12.21
C ARG A 144 -12.68 -18.22 -12.02
N LEU A 145 -11.66 -18.92 -12.51
CA LEU A 145 -10.28 -18.43 -12.57
C LEU A 145 -10.18 -17.09 -13.32
N ARG A 146 -10.78 -16.98 -14.52
CA ARG A 146 -10.74 -15.75 -15.32
C ARG A 146 -11.54 -14.64 -14.67
N TRP A 147 -12.70 -14.96 -14.08
CA TRP A 147 -13.55 -14.01 -13.38
C TRP A 147 -12.84 -13.40 -12.17
N LEU A 148 -12.15 -14.21 -11.36
CA LEU A 148 -11.34 -13.73 -10.24
C LEU A 148 -10.18 -12.82 -10.69
N GLY A 149 -9.60 -13.09 -11.86
CA GLY A 149 -8.54 -12.25 -12.43
C GLY A 149 -9.01 -10.92 -13.05
N LYS A 150 -10.31 -10.70 -13.21
CA LYS A 150 -10.87 -9.49 -13.82
C LYS A 150 -11.25 -8.48 -12.74
N GLY A 151 -10.35 -7.55 -12.42
CA GLY A 151 -10.63 -6.47 -11.47
C GLY A 151 -11.67 -5.44 -11.96
N PRO A 152 -12.13 -4.54 -11.07
CA PRO A 152 -13.07 -3.48 -11.39
C PRO A 152 -12.41 -2.39 -12.26
N VAL A 153 -13.18 -1.79 -13.17
CA VAL A 153 -12.71 -0.69 -14.06
C VAL A 153 -13.15 0.69 -13.58
N GLU A 154 -14.16 0.76 -12.70
CA GLU A 154 -14.70 1.99 -12.13
C GLU A 154 -15.25 1.73 -10.73
N ALA A 155 -15.38 2.80 -9.93
CA ALA A 155 -16.04 2.77 -8.63
C ALA A 155 -17.55 3.02 -8.79
N SER A 156 -18.33 1.95 -8.93
CA SER A 156 -19.79 1.99 -9.02
C SER A 156 -20.44 0.97 -8.09
N PRO A 157 -21.74 1.10 -7.75
CA PRO A 157 -22.41 0.16 -6.87
C PRO A 157 -22.41 -1.26 -7.46
N ALA A 158 -22.51 -1.39 -8.78
CA ALA A 158 -22.43 -2.68 -9.46
C ALA A 158 -21.03 -3.32 -9.36
N ALA A 159 -19.97 -2.52 -9.47
CA ALA A 159 -18.60 -2.99 -9.28
C ALA A 159 -18.40 -3.49 -7.83
N VAL A 160 -18.83 -2.72 -6.82
CA VAL A 160 -18.75 -3.14 -5.42
C VAL A 160 -19.45 -4.47 -5.18
N LYS A 161 -20.67 -4.65 -5.71
CA LYS A 161 -21.42 -5.91 -5.60
C LYS A 161 -20.68 -7.08 -6.24
N THR A 162 -20.14 -6.87 -7.43
CA THR A 162 -19.39 -7.92 -8.14
C THR A 162 -18.16 -8.35 -7.35
N GLU A 163 -17.43 -7.42 -6.73
CA GLU A 163 -16.27 -7.77 -5.89
C GLU A 163 -16.68 -8.44 -4.57
N ILE A 164 -17.82 -8.06 -3.97
CA ILE A 164 -18.40 -8.78 -2.82
C ILE A 164 -18.77 -10.21 -3.20
N GLU A 165 -19.37 -10.44 -4.37
CA GLU A 165 -19.69 -11.79 -4.86
C GLU A 165 -18.42 -12.65 -5.04
N LYS A 166 -17.32 -12.06 -5.51
CA LYS A 166 -16.02 -12.75 -5.55
C LYS A 166 -15.51 -13.07 -4.16
N LEU A 167 -15.61 -12.13 -3.22
CA LEU A 167 -15.18 -12.33 -1.84
C LEU A 167 -15.95 -13.48 -1.17
N GLU A 168 -17.27 -13.51 -1.34
CA GLU A 168 -18.14 -14.58 -0.83
C GLU A 168 -17.81 -15.93 -1.49
N PHE A 169 -17.58 -15.94 -2.81
CA PHE A 169 -17.15 -17.14 -3.52
C PHE A 169 -15.83 -17.69 -2.97
N LEU A 170 -14.84 -16.82 -2.75
CA LEU A 170 -13.54 -17.21 -2.18
C LEU A 170 -13.66 -17.72 -0.75
N ARG A 171 -14.52 -17.11 0.07
CA ARG A 171 -14.86 -17.58 1.42
C ARG A 171 -15.54 -18.94 1.40
N GLY A 172 -16.44 -19.18 0.46
CA GLY A 172 -17.08 -20.48 0.25
C GLY A 172 -16.09 -21.60 -0.10
N LEU A 173 -14.95 -21.26 -0.71
CA LEU A 173 -13.84 -22.20 -0.96
C LEU A 173 -12.85 -22.30 0.21
N GLY A 174 -13.12 -21.62 1.33
CA GLY A 174 -12.29 -21.63 2.52
C GLY A 174 -11.00 -20.81 2.41
N ALA A 175 -10.90 -19.87 1.46
CA ALA A 175 -9.68 -19.09 1.23
C ALA A 175 -9.08 -18.43 2.49
N PRO A 176 -9.89 -17.83 3.41
CA PRO A 176 -9.35 -17.22 4.63
C PRO A 176 -8.80 -18.22 5.65
N ALA A 177 -9.18 -19.49 5.57
CA ALA A 177 -8.80 -20.53 6.54
C ALA A 177 -7.60 -21.37 6.09
N LEU A 178 -7.01 -21.06 4.93
CA LEU A 178 -5.88 -21.82 4.38
C LEU A 178 -4.61 -21.58 5.19
N ASP A 179 -4.03 -22.64 5.75
CA ASP A 179 -2.71 -22.55 6.36
C ASP A 179 -1.61 -22.83 5.35
N LEU A 180 -1.05 -21.74 4.83
CA LEU A 180 0.10 -21.77 3.94
C LEU A 180 1.41 -21.41 4.66
N SER A 181 1.43 -21.34 6.00
CA SER A 181 2.62 -20.92 6.77
C SER A 181 3.81 -21.88 6.63
N VAL A 182 3.54 -23.14 6.29
CA VAL A 182 4.52 -24.18 5.96
C VAL A 182 5.40 -23.86 4.74
N LEU A 183 4.97 -22.91 3.90
CA LEU A 183 5.72 -22.43 2.74
C LEU A 183 6.33 -21.03 2.99
N PRO A 184 7.56 -20.78 2.51
CA PRO A 184 8.12 -19.43 2.50
C PRO A 184 7.21 -18.43 1.77
N ALA A 185 7.19 -17.17 2.24
CA ALA A 185 6.32 -16.13 1.67
C ALA A 185 6.55 -15.92 0.16
N GLU A 186 7.81 -15.93 -0.28
CA GLU A 186 8.19 -15.79 -1.69
C GLU A 186 7.69 -16.95 -2.55
N ARG A 187 7.69 -18.19 -2.01
CA ARG A 187 7.16 -19.36 -2.71
C ARG A 187 5.67 -19.22 -2.98
N ARG A 188 4.91 -18.79 -1.97
CA ARG A 188 3.46 -18.54 -2.10
C ARG A 188 3.16 -17.49 -3.17
N ARG A 189 3.87 -16.35 -3.11
CA ARG A 189 3.74 -15.26 -4.08
C ARG A 189 4.07 -15.72 -5.50
N PHE A 190 5.15 -16.51 -5.65
CA PHE A 190 5.58 -17.04 -6.93
C PHE A 190 4.51 -17.96 -7.55
N LEU A 191 4.02 -18.95 -6.79
CA LEU A 191 3.00 -19.89 -7.24
C LEU A 191 1.70 -19.18 -7.63
N ALA A 192 1.22 -18.24 -6.80
CA ALA A 192 0.04 -17.45 -7.09
C ALA A 192 0.23 -16.57 -8.36
N THR A 193 1.40 -15.94 -8.51
CA THR A 193 1.74 -15.17 -9.72
C THR A 193 1.75 -16.04 -10.98
N MET A 194 2.24 -17.28 -10.89
CA MET A 194 2.13 -18.23 -12.01
C MET A 194 0.67 -18.54 -12.33
N GLY A 195 -0.15 -18.81 -11.31
CA GLY A 195 -1.57 -19.08 -11.48
C GLY A 195 -2.31 -17.99 -12.26
N ARG A 196 -2.01 -16.71 -11.96
CA ARG A 196 -2.59 -15.55 -12.66
C ARG A 196 -2.24 -15.46 -14.14
N ARG A 197 -1.00 -15.80 -14.49
CA ARG A 197 -0.49 -15.69 -15.85
C ARG A 197 -0.95 -16.85 -16.74
N MET A 198 -1.42 -17.93 -16.13
CA MET A 198 -1.78 -19.15 -16.84
C MET A 198 -3.26 -19.18 -17.22
N THR A 199 -3.55 -19.76 -18.40
CA THR A 199 -4.92 -20.04 -18.80
C THR A 199 -5.46 -21.26 -18.05
N ALA A 200 -6.79 -21.33 -17.90
CA ALA A 200 -7.44 -22.48 -17.27
C ALA A 200 -7.07 -23.81 -17.96
N GLN A 201 -6.99 -23.82 -19.29
CA GLN A 201 -6.56 -24.98 -20.07
C GLN A 201 -5.12 -25.40 -19.76
N SER A 202 -4.20 -24.44 -19.62
CA SER A 202 -2.80 -24.71 -19.29
C SER A 202 -2.64 -25.27 -17.87
N LEU A 203 -3.49 -24.88 -16.93
CA LEU A 203 -3.52 -25.44 -15.57
C LEU A 203 -4.17 -26.82 -15.55
N ALA A 204 -5.27 -27.02 -16.27
CA ALA A 204 -5.98 -28.30 -16.31
C ALA A 204 -5.11 -29.46 -16.84
N ARG A 205 -4.24 -29.19 -17.82
CA ARG A 205 -3.32 -30.18 -18.41
C ARG A 205 -2.12 -30.54 -17.53
N ARG A 206 -1.93 -29.87 -16.39
CA ARG A 206 -0.81 -30.16 -15.49
C ARG A 206 -1.13 -31.29 -14.55
N GLU A 207 -0.07 -32.01 -14.19
CA GLU A 207 -0.08 -32.99 -13.11
C GLU A 207 -0.63 -32.37 -11.81
N PRO A 208 -1.39 -33.13 -11.00
CA PRO A 208 -1.92 -32.68 -9.72
C PRO A 208 -0.88 -32.03 -8.81
N GLU A 209 0.35 -32.55 -8.74
CA GLU A 209 1.40 -32.00 -7.86
C GLU A 209 1.87 -30.60 -8.28
N ARG A 210 1.61 -30.22 -9.55
CA ARG A 210 1.87 -28.87 -10.06
C ARG A 210 0.63 -28.00 -9.98
N ARG A 211 -0.54 -28.56 -10.29
CA ARG A 211 -1.79 -27.83 -10.45
C ARG A 211 -2.31 -27.30 -9.11
N TYR A 212 -2.38 -28.15 -8.10
CA TYR A 212 -3.03 -27.78 -6.84
C TYR A 212 -2.25 -26.75 -6.02
N PRO A 213 -0.92 -26.82 -5.83
CA PRO A 213 -0.18 -25.76 -5.13
C PRO A 213 -0.33 -24.38 -5.78
N ILE A 214 -0.37 -24.32 -7.12
CA ILE A 214 -0.57 -23.07 -7.87
C ILE A 214 -1.97 -22.51 -7.61
N LEU A 215 -3.01 -23.34 -7.72
CA LEU A 215 -4.39 -22.89 -7.52
C LEU A 215 -4.68 -22.53 -6.06
N LEU A 216 -4.13 -23.27 -5.10
CA LEU A 216 -4.33 -23.03 -3.68
C LEU A 216 -3.70 -21.70 -3.24
N THR A 217 -2.45 -21.45 -3.65
CA THR A 217 -1.78 -20.17 -3.37
C THR A 217 -2.43 -19.00 -4.08
N LEU A 218 -2.91 -19.19 -5.32
CA LEU A 218 -3.71 -18.19 -6.01
C LEU A 218 -5.00 -17.88 -5.27
N LEU A 219 -5.73 -18.90 -4.80
CA LEU A 219 -6.98 -18.75 -4.07
C LEU A 219 -6.78 -17.93 -2.78
N ALA A 220 -5.77 -18.28 -1.98
CA ALA A 220 -5.43 -17.55 -0.76
C ALA A 220 -5.09 -16.07 -1.06
N GLN A 221 -4.24 -15.83 -2.06
CA GLN A 221 -3.85 -14.47 -2.43
C GLN A 221 -5.01 -13.66 -3.01
N SER A 222 -5.88 -14.26 -3.83
CA SER A 222 -7.09 -13.63 -4.34
C SER A 222 -8.05 -13.26 -3.22
N GLY A 223 -8.15 -14.06 -2.14
CA GLY A 223 -8.95 -13.74 -0.96
C GLY A 223 -8.58 -12.38 -0.35
N THR A 224 -7.29 -12.18 -0.08
CA THR A 224 -6.78 -10.92 0.46
C THR A 224 -6.92 -9.76 -0.51
N GLU A 225 -6.62 -9.96 -1.79
CA GLU A 225 -6.68 -8.88 -2.78
C GLU A 225 -8.10 -8.43 -3.08
N VAL A 226 -9.05 -9.36 -3.24
CA VAL A 226 -10.46 -9.00 -3.47
C VAL A 226 -11.01 -8.28 -2.24
N LEU A 227 -10.62 -8.66 -1.03
CA LEU A 227 -10.99 -7.92 0.19
C LEU A 227 -10.46 -6.48 0.14
N ASP A 228 -9.19 -6.28 -0.23
CA ASP A 228 -8.61 -4.95 -0.40
C ASP A 228 -9.35 -4.14 -1.48
N GLU A 229 -9.70 -4.77 -2.60
CA GLU A 229 -10.45 -4.15 -3.70
C GLU A 229 -11.87 -3.72 -3.26
N VAL A 230 -12.59 -4.55 -2.49
CA VAL A 230 -13.91 -4.21 -1.93
C VAL A 230 -13.84 -2.95 -1.05
N VAL A 231 -12.85 -2.88 -0.15
CA VAL A 231 -12.65 -1.72 0.74
C VAL A 231 -12.24 -0.49 -0.06
N GLN A 232 -11.36 -0.65 -1.04
CA GLN A 232 -10.94 0.44 -1.92
C GLN A 232 -12.10 1.00 -2.75
N LEU A 233 -12.98 0.15 -3.29
CA LEU A 233 -14.15 0.60 -4.04
C LEU A 233 -15.17 1.33 -3.17
N PHE A 234 -15.34 0.92 -1.91
CA PHE A 234 -16.13 1.65 -0.92
C PHE A 234 -15.58 3.07 -0.72
N ASP A 235 -14.29 3.19 -0.45
CA ASP A 235 -13.61 4.48 -0.28
C ASP A 235 -13.79 5.38 -1.51
N GLN A 236 -13.46 4.87 -2.70
CA GLN A 236 -13.55 5.62 -3.95
C GLN A 236 -14.99 6.06 -4.24
N SER A 237 -15.97 5.17 -4.02
CA SER A 237 -17.38 5.47 -4.24
C SER A 237 -17.90 6.55 -3.30
N LEU A 238 -17.51 6.52 -2.03
CA LEU A 238 -17.92 7.51 -1.04
C LEU A 238 -17.24 8.87 -1.30
N SER A 239 -15.93 8.85 -1.53
CA SER A 239 -15.14 10.04 -1.84
C SER A 239 -15.63 10.76 -3.09
N ALA A 240 -15.98 10.02 -4.16
CA ALA A 240 -16.54 10.63 -5.37
C ALA A 240 -17.89 11.32 -5.13
N ARG A 241 -18.69 10.86 -4.15
CA ARG A 241 -19.96 11.49 -3.78
C ARG A 241 -19.73 12.72 -2.91
N GLU A 242 -18.77 12.66 -1.99
CA GLU A 242 -18.35 13.81 -1.19
C GLU A 242 -17.77 14.93 -2.05
N SER A 243 -16.86 14.65 -2.98
CA SER A 243 -16.34 15.67 -3.91
C SER A 243 -17.45 16.33 -4.73
N ARG A 244 -18.47 15.56 -5.13
CA ARG A 244 -19.64 16.11 -5.83
C ARG A 244 -20.57 16.91 -4.93
N ALA A 245 -20.61 16.62 -3.62
CA ALA A 245 -21.32 17.45 -2.64
C ALA A 245 -20.57 18.76 -2.39
N LEU A 246 -19.24 18.71 -2.25
CA LEU A 246 -18.38 19.89 -2.10
C LEU A 246 -18.48 20.84 -3.30
N ASN A 247 -18.45 20.31 -4.54
CA ASN A 247 -18.63 21.14 -5.73
C ASN A 247 -20.02 21.81 -5.75
N ARG A 248 -21.09 21.06 -5.44
CA ARG A 248 -22.44 21.62 -5.35
C ARG A 248 -22.57 22.69 -4.26
N MET A 249 -21.94 22.46 -3.10
CA MET A 249 -21.88 23.45 -2.03
C MET A 249 -21.15 24.71 -2.47
N ARG A 250 -19.99 24.58 -3.11
CA ARG A 250 -19.24 25.73 -3.63
C ARG A 250 -20.07 26.54 -4.63
N ASP A 251 -20.73 25.86 -5.57
CA ASP A 251 -21.56 26.52 -6.57
C ASP A 251 -22.77 27.22 -5.89
N TYR A 252 -23.39 26.57 -4.90
CA TYR A 252 -24.44 27.19 -4.07
C TYR A 252 -23.97 28.43 -3.31
N LEU A 253 -22.77 28.38 -2.71
CA LEU A 253 -22.20 29.52 -2.00
C LEU A 253 -21.86 30.68 -2.94
N ALA A 254 -21.40 30.38 -4.15
CA ALA A 254 -21.14 31.39 -5.19
C ALA A 254 -22.45 32.08 -5.62
N GLU A 255 -23.51 31.31 -5.89
CA GLU A 255 -24.83 31.89 -6.22
C GLU A 255 -25.42 32.68 -5.05
N ARG A 256 -25.26 32.19 -3.82
CA ARG A 256 -25.66 32.92 -2.61
C ARG A 256 -24.91 34.24 -2.46
N ALA A 257 -23.61 34.28 -2.76
CA ALA A 257 -22.81 35.50 -2.71
C ALA A 257 -23.31 36.52 -3.74
N ARG A 258 -23.55 36.09 -4.99
CA ARG A 258 -24.13 36.94 -6.06
C ARG A 258 -25.48 37.52 -5.67
N ALA A 259 -26.38 36.68 -5.14
CA ALA A 259 -27.68 37.13 -4.66
C ALA A 259 -27.59 38.06 -3.43
N GLY A 260 -26.47 38.03 -2.71
CA GLY A 260 -26.19 38.87 -1.55
C GLY A 260 -25.69 40.27 -1.89
N GLU A 261 -25.18 40.51 -3.10
CA GLU A 261 -24.57 41.79 -3.50
C GLU A 261 -25.56 42.97 -3.33
N ASP A 262 -26.81 42.82 -3.78
CA ASP A 262 -27.84 43.85 -3.65
C ASP A 262 -28.16 44.20 -2.19
N ARG A 263 -28.12 43.19 -1.31
CA ARG A 263 -28.33 43.37 0.13
C ARG A 263 -27.12 44.03 0.80
N GLN A 264 -25.92 43.70 0.36
CA GLN A 264 -24.69 44.35 0.84
C GLN A 264 -24.66 45.82 0.42
N ALA A 265 -24.95 46.11 -0.85
CA ALA A 265 -25.08 47.48 -1.34
C ALA A 265 -26.19 48.27 -0.62
N LEU A 266 -27.30 47.60 -0.26
CA LEU A 266 -28.33 48.21 0.58
C LEU A 266 -27.82 48.49 2.00
N LEU A 267 -27.09 47.57 2.62
CA LEU A 267 -26.49 47.77 3.94
C LEU A 267 -25.51 48.95 3.92
N ASP A 268 -24.64 49.04 2.91
CA ASP A 268 -23.71 50.16 2.73
C ASP A 268 -24.46 51.50 2.61
N ALA A 269 -25.56 51.52 1.85
CA ALA A 269 -26.42 52.71 1.73
C ALA A 269 -27.11 53.09 3.06
N VAL A 270 -27.53 52.10 3.87
CA VAL A 270 -28.08 52.35 5.21
C VAL A 270 -27.00 52.86 6.14
N LEU A 271 -25.82 52.23 6.17
CA LEU A 271 -24.69 52.62 7.01
C LEU A 271 -24.20 54.03 6.68
N ALA A 272 -24.19 54.43 5.40
CA ALA A 272 -23.85 55.79 4.98
C ALA A 272 -24.82 56.86 5.52
N ILE A 273 -26.04 56.50 5.93
CA ILE A 273 -26.98 57.41 6.58
C ILE A 273 -26.84 57.34 8.10
N VAL A 274 -26.79 56.13 8.66
CA VAL A 274 -26.79 55.91 10.12
C VAL A 274 -25.45 56.32 10.76
N ALA A 275 -24.34 56.20 10.04
CA ALA A 275 -23.01 56.52 10.55
C ALA A 275 -22.56 57.96 10.21
N ASP A 276 -23.37 58.76 9.50
CA ASP A 276 -23.05 60.15 9.17
C ASP A 276 -23.43 61.09 10.33
N PRO A 277 -22.46 61.68 11.05
CA PRO A 277 -22.75 62.57 12.19
C PRO A 277 -23.39 63.90 11.77
N ALA A 278 -23.42 64.24 10.49
CA ALA A 278 -24.11 65.42 9.98
C ALA A 278 -25.62 65.20 9.79
N VAL A 279 -26.10 63.96 9.88
CA VAL A 279 -27.53 63.61 9.79
C VAL A 279 -28.13 63.58 11.20
N PRO A 280 -29.10 64.44 11.53
CA PRO A 280 -29.79 64.38 12.82
C PRO A 280 -30.57 63.06 12.97
N ASP A 281 -30.56 62.46 14.17
CA ASP A 281 -31.24 61.19 14.48
C ASP A 281 -32.73 61.18 14.05
N GLU A 282 -33.41 62.32 14.20
CA GLU A 282 -34.82 62.50 13.85
C GLU A 282 -35.09 62.33 12.33
N GLU A 283 -34.08 62.58 11.49
CA GLU A 283 -34.18 62.53 10.03
C GLU A 283 -33.79 61.16 9.43
N VAL A 284 -32.98 60.37 10.16
CA VAL A 284 -32.46 59.06 9.72
C VAL A 284 -33.58 58.14 9.23
N GLY A 285 -34.66 58.03 10.00
CA GLY A 285 -35.80 57.17 9.66
C GLY A 285 -36.55 57.60 8.39
N GLY A 286 -36.60 58.91 8.11
CA GLY A 286 -37.20 59.48 6.90
C GLY A 286 -36.33 59.24 5.67
N LEU A 287 -35.02 59.41 5.81
CA LEU A 287 -34.04 59.18 4.75
C LEU A 287 -33.97 57.71 4.32
N ILE A 288 -34.06 56.76 5.27
CA ILE A 288 -34.06 55.32 4.99
C ILE A 288 -35.40 54.89 4.35
N ARG A 289 -36.55 55.27 4.91
CA ARG A 289 -37.85 54.72 4.47
C ARG A 289 -38.50 55.46 3.29
N GLY A 290 -38.29 56.77 3.17
CA GLY A 290 -39.01 57.61 2.21
C GLY A 290 -38.12 58.41 1.24
N GLY A 291 -36.88 58.74 1.64
CA GLY A 291 -35.99 59.62 0.87
C GLY A 291 -35.04 58.89 -0.08
N ARG A 292 -33.91 58.40 0.44
CA ARG A 292 -32.76 57.91 -0.36
C ARG A 292 -32.81 56.42 -0.69
N ILE A 293 -33.42 55.60 0.17
CA ILE A 293 -33.45 54.12 -0.01
C ILE A 293 -34.83 53.62 -0.42
N GLY A 294 -35.87 53.98 0.35
CA GLY A 294 -37.27 53.69 0.01
C GLY A 294 -37.79 52.32 0.48
N TRP A 295 -39.08 52.27 0.78
CA TRP A 295 -39.77 51.06 1.27
C TRP A 295 -39.69 49.85 0.34
N ASP A 296 -39.75 50.05 -0.98
CA ASP A 296 -39.78 48.93 -1.93
C ASP A 296 -38.45 48.18 -1.97
N ARG A 297 -37.33 48.91 -1.89
CA ARG A 297 -35.99 48.30 -1.83
C ARG A 297 -35.77 47.54 -0.51
N LEU A 298 -36.23 48.11 0.62
CA LEU A 298 -36.16 47.46 1.93
C LEU A 298 -37.00 46.17 1.97
N ARG A 299 -38.24 46.22 1.46
CA ARG A 299 -39.12 45.04 1.41
C ARG A 299 -38.61 43.97 0.44
N SER A 300 -38.12 44.37 -0.73
CA SER A 300 -37.49 43.44 -1.69
C SER A 300 -36.31 42.71 -1.06
N ALA A 301 -35.38 43.45 -0.43
CA ALA A 301 -34.22 42.87 0.25
C ALA A 301 -34.57 42.02 1.49
N GLN A 302 -35.65 42.35 2.19
CA GLN A 302 -36.19 41.51 3.27
C GLN A 302 -36.78 40.21 2.73
N SER A 303 -37.56 40.28 1.64
CA SER A 303 -38.19 39.11 1.02
C SER A 303 -37.18 38.15 0.38
N ALA A 304 -36.04 38.68 -0.10
CA ALA A 304 -34.92 37.92 -0.64
C ALA A 304 -33.94 37.44 0.45
N ALA A 305 -34.26 37.60 1.73
CA ALA A 305 -33.38 37.17 2.81
C ALA A 305 -33.20 35.65 2.82
N LEU A 306 -31.97 35.21 2.61
CA LEU A 306 -31.63 33.79 2.67
C LEU A 306 -31.40 33.33 4.12
N PRO A 307 -31.80 32.10 4.48
CA PRO A 307 -31.61 31.58 5.84
C PRO A 307 -30.12 31.52 6.21
N PRO A 308 -29.77 31.56 7.51
CA PRO A 308 -28.38 31.43 7.95
C PRO A 308 -27.78 30.11 7.48
N LEU A 309 -26.50 30.11 7.15
CA LEU A 309 -25.78 28.90 6.75
C LEU A 309 -25.49 28.03 7.98
N PRO A 310 -25.55 26.69 7.85
CA PRO A 310 -25.01 25.77 8.83
C PRO A 310 -23.50 25.95 9.00
N ARG A 311 -22.93 25.39 10.09
CA ARG A 311 -21.49 25.47 10.40
C ARG A 311 -20.60 24.86 9.32
N ASP A 312 -21.09 23.88 8.57
CA ASP A 312 -20.39 23.24 7.46
C ASP A 312 -20.80 23.81 6.09
N HIS A 313 -21.47 24.97 6.07
CA HIS A 313 -22.00 25.63 4.87
C HIS A 313 -22.97 24.80 4.02
N GLY A 314 -23.59 23.76 4.60
CA GLY A 314 -24.53 22.91 3.86
C GLY A 314 -23.91 21.64 3.27
N HIS A 315 -22.65 21.33 3.58
CA HIS A 315 -21.94 20.18 3.02
C HIS A 315 -22.69 18.84 3.24
N LEU A 316 -23.05 18.53 4.49
CA LEU A 316 -23.72 17.26 4.80
C LEU A 316 -25.11 17.18 4.17
N ALA A 317 -25.84 18.30 4.10
CA ALA A 317 -27.10 18.38 3.37
C ALA A 317 -26.94 18.13 1.86
N ALA A 318 -25.90 18.67 1.24
CA ALA A 318 -25.61 18.40 -0.18
C ALA A 318 -25.26 16.92 -0.43
N LEU A 319 -24.63 16.27 0.55
CA LEU A 319 -24.29 14.86 0.51
C LEU A 319 -25.52 13.95 0.70
N ASP A 320 -26.52 14.36 1.46
CA ASP A 320 -27.79 13.62 1.64
C ASP A 320 -28.49 13.31 0.31
N GLY A 321 -28.35 14.17 -0.71
CA GLY A 321 -28.80 13.87 -2.07
C GLY A 321 -28.14 12.63 -2.73
N SER A 322 -27.05 12.11 -2.15
CA SER A 322 -26.37 10.88 -2.58
C SER A 322 -26.74 9.66 -1.72
N TYR A 323 -27.57 9.82 -0.68
CA TYR A 323 -27.94 8.75 0.25
C TYR A 323 -28.49 7.52 -0.48
N GLY A 324 -29.46 7.73 -1.36
CA GLY A 324 -30.06 6.64 -2.16
C GLY A 324 -29.07 5.90 -3.05
N TYR A 325 -28.01 6.57 -3.53
CA TYR A 325 -26.94 5.93 -4.30
C TYR A 325 -26.04 5.07 -3.40
N LEU A 326 -25.62 5.60 -2.24
CA LEU A 326 -24.74 4.88 -1.32
C LEU A 326 -25.42 3.62 -0.78
N ARG A 327 -26.71 3.73 -0.44
CA ARG A 327 -27.58 2.63 -0.02
C ARG A 327 -27.65 1.45 -1.00
N GLN A 328 -27.29 1.64 -2.27
CA GLN A 328 -27.32 0.55 -3.25
C GLN A 328 -26.29 -0.54 -2.94
N PHE A 329 -25.20 -0.22 -2.24
CA PHE A 329 -24.11 -1.17 -1.95
C PHE A 329 -23.67 -1.20 -0.48
N THR A 330 -23.84 -0.10 0.28
CA THR A 330 -23.37 -0.02 1.68
C THR A 330 -23.89 -1.13 2.59
N PRO A 331 -25.16 -1.56 2.57
CA PRO A 331 -25.60 -2.68 3.41
C PRO A 331 -24.86 -3.99 3.11
N GLN A 332 -24.62 -4.32 1.83
CA GLN A 332 -23.87 -5.52 1.46
C GLN A 332 -22.39 -5.39 1.81
N PHE A 333 -21.78 -4.22 1.60
CA PHE A 333 -20.42 -3.94 2.02
C PHE A 333 -20.22 -4.13 3.53
N LEU A 334 -21.09 -3.54 4.34
CA LEU A 334 -21.03 -3.65 5.80
C LEU A 334 -21.24 -5.09 6.26
N SER A 335 -22.07 -5.87 5.58
CA SER A 335 -22.25 -7.30 5.88
C SER A 335 -21.03 -8.15 5.47
N ALA A 336 -20.38 -7.81 4.36
CA ALA A 336 -19.30 -8.59 3.79
C ALA A 336 -17.96 -8.32 4.47
N VAL A 337 -17.67 -7.11 4.93
CA VAL A 337 -16.37 -6.76 5.51
C VAL A 337 -16.43 -6.86 7.03
N THR A 338 -15.40 -7.42 7.68
CA THR A 338 -15.28 -7.40 9.15
C THR A 338 -14.34 -6.27 9.54
N PHE A 339 -14.75 -5.43 10.48
CA PHE A 339 -13.96 -4.29 10.97
C PHE A 339 -13.46 -4.56 12.38
N SER A 340 -12.29 -4.02 12.69
CA SER A 340 -11.68 -4.01 14.01
C SER A 340 -10.94 -2.68 14.16
N GLY A 341 -10.59 -2.29 15.38
CA GLY A 341 -9.99 -0.97 15.61
C GLY A 341 -9.45 -0.83 17.02
N GLY A 342 -8.66 0.22 17.23
CA GLY A 342 -8.16 0.59 18.55
C GLY A 342 -9.25 1.18 19.46
N THR A 343 -8.88 1.55 20.68
CA THR A 343 -9.80 2.15 21.68
C THR A 343 -10.50 3.41 21.15
N ALA A 344 -9.81 4.23 20.34
CA ALA A 344 -10.37 5.43 19.72
C ALA A 344 -11.50 5.15 18.71
N ALA A 345 -11.57 3.94 18.14
CA ALA A 345 -12.58 3.57 17.15
C ALA A 345 -13.80 2.85 17.75
N THR A 346 -13.84 2.62 19.07
CA THR A 346 -14.88 1.80 19.73
C THR A 346 -16.30 2.30 19.43
N GLU A 347 -16.58 3.59 19.69
CA GLU A 347 -17.92 4.16 19.43
C GLU A 347 -18.33 4.08 17.94
N LEU A 348 -17.36 4.23 17.03
CA LEU A 348 -17.60 4.12 15.60
C LEU A 348 -17.93 2.67 15.20
N LEU A 349 -17.22 1.69 15.75
CA LEU A 349 -17.49 0.27 15.50
C LEU A 349 -18.84 -0.15 16.08
N ASP A 350 -19.24 0.38 17.23
CA ASP A 350 -20.58 0.19 17.79
C ASP A 350 -21.66 0.77 16.87
N ALA A 351 -21.46 1.97 16.32
CA ALA A 351 -22.35 2.54 15.31
C ALA A 351 -22.42 1.68 14.04
N VAL A 352 -21.29 1.15 13.56
CA VAL A 352 -21.28 0.23 12.42
C VAL A 352 -22.07 -1.04 12.73
N GLY A 353 -21.97 -1.57 13.96
CA GLY A 353 -22.78 -2.69 14.46
C GLY A 353 -24.28 -2.39 14.41
N ILE A 354 -24.71 -1.29 15.02
CA ILE A 354 -26.11 -0.84 14.99
C ILE A 354 -26.60 -0.66 13.54
N LEU A 355 -25.78 -0.05 12.68
CA LEU A 355 -26.14 0.16 11.29
C LEU A 355 -26.33 -1.16 10.52
N ARG A 356 -25.52 -2.20 10.81
CA ARG A 356 -25.73 -3.55 10.26
C ARG A 356 -27.07 -4.12 10.73
N ASP A 357 -27.39 -4.01 12.01
CA ASP A 357 -28.64 -4.54 12.55
C ASP A 357 -29.87 -3.83 11.95
N LEU A 358 -29.79 -2.50 11.77
CA LEU A 358 -30.82 -1.73 11.07
C LEU A 358 -30.97 -2.16 9.59
N ASN A 359 -29.89 -2.58 8.94
CA ASN A 359 -29.93 -3.09 7.57
C ASN A 359 -30.56 -4.47 7.48
N VAL A 360 -30.26 -5.37 8.42
CA VAL A 360 -30.82 -6.73 8.48
C VAL A 360 -32.29 -6.70 8.84
N THR A 361 -32.68 -5.94 9.87
CA THR A 361 -34.07 -5.87 10.36
C THR A 361 -34.97 -4.98 9.51
N GLY A 362 -34.39 -4.09 8.70
CA GLY A 362 -35.15 -3.06 7.97
C GLY A 362 -35.74 -1.97 8.87
N ALA A 363 -35.36 -1.93 10.15
CA ALA A 363 -35.83 -0.93 11.09
C ALA A 363 -35.48 0.49 10.62
N ARG A 364 -36.45 1.42 10.70
CA ARG A 364 -36.31 2.79 10.16
C ARG A 364 -35.74 3.79 11.17
N LYS A 365 -35.90 3.52 12.45
CA LYS A 365 -35.51 4.41 13.55
C LYS A 365 -34.16 3.97 14.11
N VAL A 366 -33.24 4.92 14.24
CA VAL A 366 -31.97 4.71 14.95
C VAL A 366 -32.28 4.63 16.47
N PRO A 367 -31.73 3.65 17.21
CA PRO A 367 -31.90 3.56 18.66
C PRO A 367 -31.45 4.84 19.39
N SER A 368 -32.06 5.14 20.53
CA SER A 368 -31.71 6.31 21.34
C SER A 368 -30.29 6.25 21.90
N GLU A 369 -29.77 5.04 22.11
CA GLU A 369 -28.46 4.77 22.67
C GLU A 369 -27.35 4.78 21.59
N ALA A 370 -27.69 5.01 20.32
CA ALA A 370 -26.72 5.00 19.24
C ALA A 370 -25.66 6.09 19.44
N PRO A 371 -24.36 5.75 19.37
CA PRO A 371 -23.30 6.69 19.65
C PRO A 371 -23.24 7.78 18.57
N VAL A 372 -22.77 8.96 18.99
CA VAL A 372 -22.59 10.14 18.15
C VAL A 372 -21.25 10.84 18.39
N GLY A 373 -20.37 10.32 19.27
CA GLY A 373 -19.09 10.98 19.58
C GLY A 373 -18.11 10.99 18.42
N PHE A 374 -18.25 10.07 17.46
CA PHE A 374 -17.50 10.09 16.20
C PHE A 374 -18.00 11.16 15.21
N VAL A 375 -19.15 11.81 15.45
CA VAL A 375 -19.73 12.81 14.56
C VAL A 375 -19.00 14.14 14.74
N PRO A 376 -18.40 14.73 13.67
CA PRO A 376 -17.75 16.04 13.77
C PRO A 376 -18.69 17.13 14.29
N ALA A 377 -18.17 18.03 15.12
CA ALA A 377 -18.96 19.11 15.74
C ALA A 377 -19.70 19.99 14.72
N ARG A 378 -19.14 20.17 13.52
CA ARG A 378 -19.77 20.89 12.39
C ARG A 378 -21.05 20.24 11.87
N TRP A 379 -21.25 18.94 12.10
CA TRP A 379 -22.41 18.16 11.64
C TRP A 379 -23.43 17.86 12.74
N SER A 380 -23.07 18.04 14.01
CA SER A 380 -23.95 17.79 15.17
C SER A 380 -25.31 18.49 15.08
N GLY A 381 -25.36 19.71 14.52
CA GLY A 381 -26.60 20.49 14.37
C GLY A 381 -27.64 19.82 13.46
N TYR A 382 -27.24 18.99 12.50
CA TYR A 382 -28.18 18.25 11.65
C TYR A 382 -28.93 17.17 12.43
N LEU A 383 -28.21 16.45 13.29
CA LEU A 383 -28.81 15.41 14.15
C LEU A 383 -29.72 16.03 15.21
N GLN A 384 -29.29 17.13 15.82
CA GLN A 384 -30.08 17.87 16.82
C GLN A 384 -31.39 18.38 16.21
N ALA A 385 -31.33 19.09 15.07
CA ALA A 385 -32.52 19.61 14.40
C ALA A 385 -33.48 18.48 13.95
N ALA A 386 -32.95 17.35 13.47
CA ALA A 386 -33.78 16.20 13.10
C ALA A 386 -34.44 15.52 14.32
N ALA A 387 -33.74 15.47 15.46
CA ALA A 387 -34.29 14.93 16.69
C ALA A 387 -35.38 15.84 17.28
N GLU A 388 -35.13 17.14 17.37
CA GLU A 388 -36.08 18.14 17.89
C GLU A 388 -37.37 18.22 17.06
N SER A 389 -37.27 18.07 15.74
CA SER A 389 -38.42 18.03 14.83
C SER A 389 -39.15 16.67 14.82
N GLY A 390 -38.61 15.65 15.49
CA GLY A 390 -39.14 14.28 15.44
C GLY A 390 -38.98 13.58 14.09
N ASN A 391 -38.15 14.11 13.18
CA ASN A 391 -37.95 13.56 11.84
C ASN A 391 -36.97 12.37 11.87
N THR A 392 -37.51 11.18 12.17
CA THR A 392 -36.71 9.95 12.29
C THR A 392 -36.00 9.56 11.00
N VAL A 393 -36.55 9.93 9.83
CA VAL A 393 -35.96 9.61 8.53
C VAL A 393 -34.70 10.44 8.29
N ALA A 394 -34.81 11.76 8.47
CA ALA A 394 -33.66 12.67 8.33
C ALA A 394 -32.57 12.34 9.36
N TYR A 395 -32.96 12.04 10.60
CA TYR A 395 -32.01 11.64 11.64
C TYR A 395 -31.21 10.40 11.21
N ARG A 396 -31.89 9.36 10.72
CA ARG A 396 -31.23 8.15 10.21
C ARG A 396 -30.28 8.47 9.06
N HIS A 397 -30.72 9.26 8.08
CA HIS A 397 -29.90 9.60 6.92
C HIS A 397 -28.58 10.25 7.35
N TYR A 398 -28.66 11.30 8.16
CA TYR A 398 -27.47 12.00 8.61
C TYR A 398 -26.57 11.13 9.49
N TRP A 399 -27.16 10.34 10.40
CA TRP A 399 -26.39 9.44 11.25
C TRP A 399 -25.67 8.36 10.44
N GLU A 400 -26.35 7.73 9.48
CA GLU A 400 -25.77 6.74 8.57
C GLU A 400 -24.66 7.35 7.70
N LEU A 401 -24.86 8.54 7.13
CA LEU A 401 -23.83 9.23 6.34
C LEU A 401 -22.60 9.57 7.19
N CYS A 402 -22.79 10.07 8.41
CA CYS A 402 -21.68 10.34 9.32
C CYS A 402 -20.92 9.05 9.66
N THR A 403 -21.64 7.95 9.90
CA THR A 403 -21.04 6.64 10.20
C THR A 403 -20.19 6.14 9.03
N LEU A 404 -20.70 6.24 7.79
CA LEU A 404 -19.96 5.81 6.60
C LEU A 404 -18.73 6.67 6.33
N LEU A 405 -18.81 8.00 6.52
CA LEU A 405 -17.67 8.91 6.35
C LEU A 405 -16.61 8.67 7.42
N ALA A 406 -17.01 8.54 8.68
CA ALA A 406 -16.10 8.24 9.77
C ALA A 406 -15.45 6.86 9.60
N LEU A 407 -16.19 5.85 9.12
CA LEU A 407 -15.63 4.52 8.79
C LEU A 407 -14.57 4.62 7.69
N ARG A 408 -14.84 5.36 6.60
CA ARG A 408 -13.85 5.57 5.54
C ARG A 408 -12.61 6.27 6.08
N ASP A 409 -12.79 7.32 6.87
CA ASP A 409 -11.66 8.11 7.39
C ASP A 409 -10.84 7.26 8.36
N GLY A 410 -11.47 6.47 9.24
CA GLY A 410 -10.80 5.49 10.11
C GLY A 410 -10.04 4.41 9.35
N LEU A 411 -10.55 3.94 8.21
CA LEU A 411 -9.83 3.01 7.33
C LEU A 411 -8.60 3.64 6.66
N ARG A 412 -8.61 4.96 6.43
CA ARG A 412 -7.48 5.70 5.84
C ARG A 412 -6.39 6.02 6.86
N THR A 413 -6.77 6.32 8.10
CA THR A 413 -5.84 6.62 9.20
C THR A 413 -5.27 5.36 9.84
N GLY A 414 -5.96 4.22 9.70
CA GLY A 414 -5.59 2.96 10.37
C GLY A 414 -6.21 2.79 11.76
N ASP A 415 -7.06 3.74 12.20
CA ASP A 415 -7.83 3.62 13.45
C ASP A 415 -8.85 2.47 13.38
N VAL A 416 -9.38 2.24 12.17
CA VAL A 416 -10.16 1.06 11.81
C VAL A 416 -9.36 0.26 10.80
N PHE A 417 -9.25 -1.03 11.04
CA PHE A 417 -8.60 -1.99 10.17
C PHE A 417 -9.51 -3.18 9.87
N VAL A 418 -9.13 -3.93 8.84
CA VAL A 418 -9.88 -5.06 8.29
C VAL A 418 -9.01 -6.31 8.43
N PRO A 419 -9.33 -7.21 9.37
CA PRO A 419 -8.61 -8.48 9.50
C PRO A 419 -8.60 -9.28 8.19
N GLY A 420 -7.43 -9.78 7.80
CA GLY A 420 -7.22 -10.52 6.55
C GLY A 420 -6.98 -9.65 5.30
N SER A 421 -7.12 -8.33 5.42
CA SER A 421 -6.67 -7.35 4.41
C SER A 421 -5.15 -7.23 4.45
N ARG A 422 -4.53 -6.84 3.33
CA ARG A 422 -3.12 -6.44 3.30
C ARG A 422 -2.98 -4.92 3.38
N ARG A 423 -3.77 -4.18 2.62
CA ARG A 423 -3.71 -2.71 2.55
C ARG A 423 -4.31 -2.03 3.77
N TYR A 424 -5.37 -2.61 4.34
CA TYR A 424 -6.12 -2.08 5.49
C TYR A 424 -5.92 -2.99 6.72
N SER A 425 -4.77 -3.66 6.83
CA SER A 425 -4.42 -4.50 7.98
C SER A 425 -4.21 -3.64 9.23
N ASP A 426 -4.27 -4.27 10.41
CA ASP A 426 -3.82 -3.66 11.67
C ASP A 426 -2.39 -3.11 11.51
N PRO A 427 -2.18 -1.79 11.70
CA PRO A 427 -0.85 -1.18 11.67
C PRO A 427 0.11 -1.82 12.69
N ALA A 428 -0.39 -2.26 13.85
CA ALA A 428 0.43 -2.90 14.88
C ALA A 428 0.94 -4.28 14.45
N ALA A 429 0.31 -4.93 13.45
CA ALA A 429 0.77 -6.22 12.93
C ALA A 429 2.13 -6.15 12.21
N TYR A 430 2.59 -4.94 11.87
CA TYR A 430 3.93 -4.71 11.30
C TYR A 430 5.01 -4.51 12.37
N LEU A 431 4.61 -4.37 13.64
CA LEU A 431 5.53 -4.20 14.76
C LEU A 431 5.92 -5.55 15.37
N LEU A 432 7.02 -5.56 16.13
CA LEU A 432 7.35 -6.71 16.96
C LEU A 432 6.27 -6.87 18.03
N THR A 433 5.84 -8.12 18.26
CA THR A 433 4.94 -8.40 19.39
C THR A 433 5.66 -8.08 20.71
N PRO A 434 4.92 -7.75 21.79
CA PRO A 434 5.53 -7.46 23.09
C PRO A 434 6.51 -8.55 23.56
N GLU A 435 6.21 -9.81 23.27
CA GLU A 435 7.07 -10.95 23.60
C GLU A 435 8.37 -10.96 22.78
N ARG A 436 8.28 -10.74 21.47
CA ARG A 436 9.46 -10.67 20.59
C ARG A 436 10.32 -9.45 20.89
N TRP A 437 9.68 -8.31 21.12
CA TRP A 437 10.37 -7.09 21.52
C TRP A 437 11.13 -7.29 22.83
N GLY A 438 10.51 -7.92 23.83
CA GLY A 438 11.16 -8.22 25.11
C GLY A 438 12.46 -9.03 24.95
N LEU A 439 12.54 -9.94 23.97
CA LEU A 439 13.73 -10.75 23.69
C LEU A 439 14.84 -9.98 22.96
N GLN A 440 14.50 -8.94 22.19
CA GLN A 440 15.43 -8.21 21.31
C GLN A 440 15.76 -6.80 21.81
N ARG A 441 15.01 -6.29 22.80
CA ARG A 441 15.06 -4.90 23.27
C ARG A 441 16.47 -4.46 23.60
N ASP A 442 17.17 -5.22 24.44
CA ASP A 442 18.46 -4.77 24.97
C ASP A 442 19.54 -4.69 23.88
N GLU A 443 19.60 -5.70 23.00
CA GLU A 443 20.51 -5.70 21.82
C GLU A 443 20.18 -4.55 20.86
N PHE A 444 18.89 -4.34 20.55
CA PHE A 444 18.47 -3.28 19.65
C PHE A 444 18.75 -1.90 20.23
N CYS A 445 18.40 -1.66 21.50
CA CYS A 445 18.67 -0.40 22.21
C CYS A 445 20.17 -0.09 22.25
N GLN A 446 21.02 -1.10 22.47
CA GLN A 446 22.47 -0.95 22.40
C GLN A 446 22.95 -0.58 20.99
N LEU A 447 22.40 -1.21 19.95
CA LEU A 447 22.74 -0.93 18.55
C LEU A 447 22.39 0.51 18.14
N VAL A 448 21.24 1.03 18.59
CA VAL A 448 20.78 2.39 18.25
C VAL A 448 21.23 3.46 19.26
N GLY A 449 21.95 3.07 20.32
CA GLY A 449 22.47 3.98 21.33
C GLY A 449 21.39 4.65 22.18
N LYS A 450 20.23 4.00 22.40
CA LYS A 450 19.14 4.53 23.24
C LYS A 450 18.96 3.67 24.50
N PRO A 451 18.47 4.24 25.62
CA PRO A 451 18.19 3.48 26.84
C PRO A 451 17.15 2.37 26.62
N ALA A 452 17.31 1.23 27.30
CA ALA A 452 16.31 0.15 27.31
C ALA A 452 15.11 0.45 28.23
N ASP A 453 15.28 1.37 29.19
CA ASP A 453 14.19 1.86 30.03
C ASP A 453 13.38 2.93 29.26
N PRO A 454 12.06 2.70 29.03
CA PRO A 454 11.24 3.63 28.26
C PRO A 454 11.11 5.00 28.92
N ALA A 455 11.11 5.10 30.26
CA ALA A 455 11.02 6.38 30.95
C ALA A 455 12.27 7.23 30.70
N ALA A 456 13.45 6.65 30.86
CA ALA A 456 14.71 7.31 30.53
C ALA A 456 14.81 7.71 29.04
N ALA A 457 14.35 6.84 28.12
CA ALA A 457 14.35 7.14 26.69
C ALA A 457 13.41 8.31 26.35
N LEU A 458 12.20 8.35 26.92
CA LEU A 458 11.25 9.44 26.71
C LEU A 458 11.76 10.76 27.28
N ALA A 459 12.34 10.76 28.49
CA ALA A 459 12.95 11.95 29.08
C ALA A 459 14.06 12.53 28.18
N SER A 460 14.93 11.67 27.66
CA SER A 460 15.96 12.07 26.70
C SER A 460 15.37 12.64 25.39
N MET A 461 14.26 12.08 24.89
CA MET A 461 13.58 12.62 23.71
C MET A 461 12.88 13.96 23.98
N GLU A 462 12.32 14.15 25.17
CA GLU A 462 11.74 15.44 25.59
C GLU A 462 12.82 16.52 25.70
N GLU A 463 13.99 16.19 26.26
CA GLU A 463 15.14 17.09 26.28
C GLU A 463 15.63 17.44 24.86
N GLU A 464 15.84 16.44 24.01
CA GLU A 464 16.22 16.63 22.59
C GLU A 464 15.19 17.52 21.84
N LEU A 465 13.90 17.30 22.07
CA LEU A 465 12.82 18.09 21.45
C LEU A 465 12.82 19.54 21.97
N ASN A 466 12.96 19.74 23.28
CA ASN A 466 12.98 21.07 23.87
C ASN A 466 14.19 21.87 23.38
N GLU A 467 15.37 21.25 23.31
CA GLU A 467 16.57 21.89 22.75
C GLU A 467 16.37 22.28 21.28
N ALA A 468 15.80 21.38 20.47
CA ALA A 468 15.49 21.67 19.07
C ALA A 468 14.45 22.79 18.90
N LEU A 469 13.41 22.81 19.73
CA LEU A 469 12.39 23.86 19.73
C LEU A 469 12.97 25.21 20.17
N SER A 470 13.81 25.25 21.20
CA SER A 470 14.52 26.47 21.60
C SER A 470 15.42 26.99 20.47
N GLY A 471 16.15 26.09 19.78
CA GLY A 471 16.92 26.47 18.60
C GLY A 471 16.05 27.01 17.46
N LEU A 472 14.87 26.43 17.23
CA LEU A 472 13.91 26.92 16.23
C LEU A 472 13.36 28.30 16.60
N GLU A 473 13.02 28.54 17.87
CA GLU A 473 12.57 29.85 18.35
C GLU A 473 13.60 30.94 18.08
N GLU A 474 14.89 30.68 18.31
CA GLU A 474 15.95 31.63 17.98
C GLU A 474 16.04 31.92 16.48
N VAL A 475 15.88 30.91 15.63
CA VAL A 475 15.91 31.07 14.16
C VAL A 475 14.70 31.90 13.69
N LEU A 476 13.52 31.61 14.22
CA LEU A 476 12.30 32.37 13.94
C LEU A 476 12.41 33.83 14.41
N ALA A 477 13.02 34.07 15.57
CA ALA A 477 13.22 35.42 16.10
C ALA A 477 14.20 36.27 15.26
N ARG A 478 15.23 35.65 14.65
CA ARG A 478 16.18 36.35 13.76
C ARG A 478 15.56 36.73 12.42
N GLY A 479 14.57 35.96 11.93
CA GLY A 479 13.82 36.26 10.71
C GLY A 479 14.58 36.11 9.39
N ASP A 480 15.84 35.65 9.42
CA ASP A 480 16.72 35.47 8.25
C ASP A 480 17.09 33.99 7.97
N GLY A 481 16.42 33.06 8.65
CA GLY A 481 16.67 31.63 8.53
C GLY A 481 15.87 30.91 7.44
N PRO A 482 16.18 29.61 7.19
CA PRO A 482 15.45 28.80 6.22
C PRO A 482 14.00 28.50 6.66
N VAL A 483 13.65 28.75 7.93
CA VAL A 483 12.31 28.55 8.48
C VAL A 483 11.77 29.90 8.97
N ARG A 484 10.54 30.24 8.58
CA ARG A 484 9.86 31.48 8.97
C ARG A 484 8.36 31.24 9.21
N LEU A 485 7.70 32.14 9.91
CA LEU A 485 6.23 32.19 9.98
C LEU A 485 5.71 33.16 8.93
N ASP A 486 4.61 32.82 8.25
CA ASP A 486 3.90 33.75 7.38
C ASP A 486 2.82 34.55 8.14
N ASP A 487 2.14 35.46 7.43
CA ASP A 487 1.13 36.36 8.00
C ASP A 487 -0.11 35.61 8.57
N ASN A 488 -0.28 34.34 8.22
CA ASN A 488 -1.36 33.48 8.74
C ASN A 488 -0.91 32.65 9.96
N GLY A 489 0.37 32.70 10.31
CA GLY A 489 0.97 31.91 11.39
C GLY A 489 1.39 30.51 10.96
N ASP A 490 1.45 30.23 9.66
CA ASP A 490 1.90 28.93 9.14
C ASP A 490 3.43 28.87 9.06
N LEU A 491 3.99 27.71 9.40
CA LEU A 491 5.44 27.45 9.31
C LEU A 491 5.84 27.24 7.85
N VAL A 492 6.65 28.15 7.32
CA VAL A 492 7.20 28.09 5.97
C VAL A 492 8.66 27.66 6.03
N ILE A 493 8.96 26.48 5.48
CA ILE A 493 10.31 25.94 5.34
C ILE A 493 10.78 26.17 3.91
N SER A 494 11.81 26.98 3.75
CA SER A 494 12.44 27.26 2.46
C SER A 494 13.17 26.00 1.97
N PRO A 495 13.16 25.70 0.66
CA PRO A 495 13.91 24.59 0.10
C PRO A 495 15.40 24.72 0.46
N LEU A 496 16.04 23.58 0.77
CA LEU A 496 17.49 23.56 0.95
C LEU A 496 18.16 24.05 -0.34
N THR A 497 19.10 24.98 -0.20
CA THR A 497 19.96 25.42 -1.31
C THR A 497 20.70 24.19 -1.83
N ALA A 498 20.63 23.92 -3.13
CA ALA A 498 21.36 22.81 -3.73
C ALA A 498 22.86 22.98 -3.41
N GLU A 499 23.52 21.90 -2.96
CA GLU A 499 24.97 21.91 -2.83
C GLU A 499 25.59 22.23 -4.20
N ASP A 500 26.56 23.14 -4.21
CA ASP A 500 27.33 23.46 -5.41
C ASP A 500 28.01 22.18 -5.90
N VAL A 501 27.55 21.67 -7.04
CA VAL A 501 28.13 20.48 -7.65
C VAL A 501 29.59 20.80 -7.99
N PRO A 502 30.58 20.08 -7.40
CA PRO A 502 31.99 20.35 -7.66
C PRO A 502 32.27 20.30 -9.16
N ALA A 503 33.14 21.18 -9.66
CA ALA A 503 33.48 21.24 -11.09
C ALA A 503 33.95 19.88 -11.64
N GLU A 504 34.59 19.08 -10.79
CA GLU A 504 35.04 17.70 -11.07
C GLU A 504 33.87 16.74 -11.35
N ALA A 505 32.77 16.84 -10.59
CA ALA A 505 31.57 16.03 -10.80
C ALA A 505 30.81 16.46 -12.07
N VAL A 506 30.81 17.75 -12.40
CA VAL A 506 30.29 18.26 -13.68
C VAL A 506 31.14 17.76 -14.86
N ALA A 507 32.46 17.75 -14.72
CA ALA A 507 33.38 17.22 -15.74
C ALA A 507 33.19 15.71 -15.95
N LEU A 508 33.04 14.94 -14.88
CA LEU A 508 32.77 13.50 -14.92
C LEU A 508 31.42 13.20 -15.62
N LYS A 509 30.37 13.96 -15.28
CA LYS A 509 29.05 13.84 -15.92
C LYS A 509 29.11 14.12 -17.43
N ARG A 510 29.86 15.15 -17.85
CA ARG A 510 30.10 15.44 -19.28
C ARG A 510 30.89 14.33 -19.97
N GLY A 511 31.87 13.74 -19.29
CA GLY A 511 32.62 12.57 -19.79
C GLY A 511 31.72 11.35 -20.01
N CYS A 512 30.91 10.98 -19.02
CA CYS A 512 29.99 9.85 -19.13
C CYS A 512 28.88 10.06 -20.18
N GLN A 513 28.41 11.30 -20.36
CA GLN A 513 27.42 11.61 -21.41
C GLN A 513 28.01 11.56 -22.82
N MET A 514 29.30 11.87 -22.98
CA MET A 514 30.01 11.74 -24.28
C MET A 514 30.29 10.26 -24.62
N ASP A 515 30.58 9.41 -23.64
CA ASP A 515 30.83 7.98 -23.86
C ASP A 515 29.55 7.17 -24.17
N CYS A 516 28.37 7.69 -23.82
CA CYS A 516 27.09 7.03 -24.07
C CYS A 516 26.51 7.26 -25.48
N VAL A 517 27.15 8.07 -26.33
CA VAL A 517 26.73 8.29 -27.73
C VAL A 517 27.31 7.22 -28.69
N GLY A 518 28.14 6.29 -28.18
CA GLY A 518 28.92 5.35 -29.00
C GLY A 518 28.58 3.86 -28.91
N VAL A 519 27.50 3.44 -28.25
CA VAL A 519 27.14 2.00 -28.18
C VAL A 519 25.93 1.71 -29.09
N PRO A 520 26.12 1.08 -30.27
CA PRO A 520 25.00 0.61 -31.06
C PRO A 520 24.31 -0.55 -30.33
N VAL A 521 23.02 -0.38 -30.07
CA VAL A 521 22.11 -1.43 -29.62
C VAL A 521 22.00 -2.45 -30.75
N LEU A 522 22.60 -3.64 -30.57
CA LEU A 522 22.31 -4.82 -31.38
C LEU A 522 21.00 -5.43 -30.85
N VAL A 523 20.01 -5.51 -31.75
CA VAL A 523 18.71 -6.18 -31.60
C VAL A 523 18.89 -7.67 -31.39
#